data_AF-A0A1V5H5R3-F1
#
_entry.id   AF-A0A1V5H5R3-F1
#
_cell.length_a   1.000
_cell.length_b   1.000
_cell.length_c   1.000
_cell.angle_alpha   90.00
_cell.angle_beta   90.00
_cell.angle_gamma   90.00
#
_symmetry.space_group_name_H-M   'P 1'
#
loop_
_entity.id
_entity.type
_entity.pdbx_description
1 polymer ?
#
loop_
_entity_poly.entity_id
_entity_poly.type
_entity_poly.pdbx_seq_one_letter_code
_entity_poly.pdbx_strand_id
1 'polypeptide(L)'
;MAAQYAETAFIRDIISLVFLLNKRYRPFYKWMHRSLAELPVLGGRIHDMLHELVTMHQHVRGEDVHWRKIDLIEDIARQIIGEFRSMGLSCSESNFLLDHGPEIAERIEDPGLRNENVWVE
;
A
#
# COMPACT_ATOMS: atom_id res chain seq x y z
N MET A 1 -12.57 10.69 -14.03
CA MET A 1 -11.71 11.59 -13.23
C MET A 1 -11.57 11.10 -11.79
N ALA A 2 -12.66 10.92 -11.02
CA ALA A 2 -12.57 10.41 -9.64
C ALA A 2 -11.86 9.04 -9.50
N ALA A 3 -12.18 8.07 -10.36
CA ALA A 3 -11.56 6.74 -10.30
C ALA A 3 -10.04 6.75 -10.56
N GLN A 4 -9.58 7.55 -11.54
CA GLN A 4 -8.16 7.71 -11.85
C GLN A 4 -7.40 8.43 -10.72
N TYR A 5 -8.05 9.39 -10.07
CA TYR A 5 -7.50 10.05 -8.90
C TYR A 5 -7.33 9.06 -7.73
N ALA A 6 -8.37 8.27 -7.44
CA ALA A 6 -8.32 7.25 -6.39
C ALA A 6 -7.23 6.20 -6.66
N GLU A 7 -7.10 5.72 -7.90
CA GLU A 7 -6.03 4.81 -8.31
C GLU A 7 -4.64 5.42 -8.10
N THR A 8 -4.46 6.68 -8.48
CA THR A 8 -3.17 7.39 -8.32
C THR A 8 -2.84 7.61 -6.84
N ALA A 9 -3.83 8.00 -6.03
CA ALA A 9 -3.67 8.16 -4.59
C ALA A 9 -3.29 6.83 -3.92
N PHE A 10 -4.01 5.76 -4.26
CA PHE A 10 -3.71 4.41 -3.79
C PHE A 10 -2.26 4.02 -4.12
N ILE A 11 -1.83 4.14 -5.38
CA ILE A 11 -0.47 3.81 -5.81
C ILE A 11 0.57 4.60 -4.98
N ARG A 12 0.36 5.91 -4.82
CA ARG A 12 1.25 6.78 -4.03
C ARG A 12 1.34 6.31 -2.58
N ASP A 13 0.21 5.98 -1.96
CA ASP A 13 0.14 5.64 -0.54
C ASP A 13 0.74 4.25 -0.30
N ILE A 14 0.48 3.28 -1.17
CA ILE A 14 1.13 1.96 -1.14
C ILE A 14 2.65 2.07 -1.27
N ILE A 15 3.16 2.86 -2.22
CA ILE A 15 4.61 3.07 -2.35
C ILE A 15 5.18 3.61 -1.04
N SER A 16 4.54 4.63 -0.48
CA SER A 16 4.98 5.25 0.78
C SER A 16 5.02 4.26 1.92
N LEU A 17 3.99 3.43 2.03
CA LEU A 17 3.87 2.41 3.05
C LEU A 17 4.98 1.36 2.93
N VAL A 18 5.29 0.89 1.72
CA VAL A 18 6.41 -0.05 1.51
C VAL A 18 7.75 0.59 1.88
N PHE A 19 7.96 1.88 1.58
CA PHE A 19 9.16 2.60 2.05
C PHE A 19 9.24 2.66 3.59
N LEU A 20 8.13 2.93 4.27
CA LEU A 20 8.05 2.94 5.73
C LEU A 20 8.34 1.56 6.35
N LEU A 21 7.79 0.48 5.77
CA LEU A 21 8.08 -0.91 6.19
C LEU A 21 9.56 -1.22 6.11
N ASN A 22 10.25 -0.67 5.11
CA ASN A 22 11.69 -0.81 4.93
C ASN A 22 12.52 0.20 5.76
N LYS A 23 11.88 1.06 6.57
CA LYS A 23 12.52 2.16 7.32
C LYS A 23 13.38 3.07 6.44
N ARG A 24 12.95 3.30 5.19
CA ARG A 24 13.65 4.15 4.21
C ARG A 24 12.79 5.33 3.82
N TYR A 25 13.43 6.48 3.60
CA TYR A 25 12.76 7.66 3.11
C TYR A 25 12.31 7.46 1.65
N ARG A 26 11.04 7.79 1.36
CA ARG A 26 10.49 7.75 -0.01
C ARG A 26 11.12 8.87 -0.85
N PRO A 27 11.81 8.57 -1.96
CA PRO A 27 12.41 9.60 -2.80
C PRO A 27 11.35 10.38 -3.58
N PHE A 28 11.79 11.41 -4.30
CA PHE A 28 10.91 12.25 -5.12
C PHE A 28 10.07 11.43 -6.12
N TYR A 29 8.84 11.86 -6.41
CA TYR A 29 7.82 11.06 -7.11
C TYR A 29 8.29 10.45 -8.45
N LYS A 30 9.22 11.11 -9.16
CA LYS A 30 9.78 10.62 -10.42
C LYS A 30 10.60 9.34 -10.25
N TRP A 31 11.19 9.14 -9.08
CA TRP A 31 12.11 8.04 -8.77
C TRP A 31 11.50 6.98 -7.87
N MET A 32 10.42 7.31 -7.14
CA MET A 32 9.82 6.42 -6.15
C MET A 32 9.41 5.06 -6.73
N HIS A 33 8.89 5.02 -7.96
CA HIS A 33 8.49 3.77 -8.60
C HIS A 33 9.71 2.88 -8.88
N ARG A 34 10.79 3.45 -9.44
CA ARG A 34 12.01 2.69 -9.73
C ARG A 34 12.68 2.19 -8.44
N SER A 35 12.80 3.06 -7.43
CA SER A 35 13.46 2.71 -6.17
C SER A 35 12.67 1.71 -5.33
N LEU A 36 11.35 1.59 -5.54
CA LEU A 36 10.51 0.60 -4.88
C LEU A 36 10.98 -0.83 -5.16
N ALA A 37 11.35 -1.13 -6.41
CA ALA A 37 11.75 -2.49 -6.83
C ALA A 37 12.98 -3.02 -6.08
N GLU A 38 13.83 -2.12 -5.57
CA GLU A 38 15.09 -2.43 -4.88
C GLU A 38 14.89 -2.66 -3.38
N LEU A 39 13.66 -2.50 -2.85
CA LEU A 39 13.38 -2.67 -1.43
C LEU A 39 13.28 -4.15 -1.03
N PRO A 40 13.92 -4.56 0.09
CA PRO A 40 13.93 -5.97 0.51
C PRO A 40 12.57 -6.47 0.97
N VAL A 41 11.79 -5.66 1.68
CA VAL A 41 10.44 -6.02 2.11
C VAL A 41 9.45 -5.59 1.02
N LEU A 42 8.79 -6.56 0.39
CA LEU A 42 7.76 -6.42 -0.65
C LEU A 42 8.13 -5.62 -1.92
N GLY A 43 9.31 -5.03 -2.02
CA GLY A 43 9.66 -4.05 -3.06
C GLY A 43 9.39 -4.52 -4.48
N GLY A 44 10.09 -5.56 -4.92
CA GLY A 44 9.92 -6.11 -6.28
C GLY A 44 8.50 -6.60 -6.55
N ARG A 45 7.88 -7.29 -5.58
CA ARG A 45 6.51 -7.82 -5.75
C ARG A 45 5.48 -6.70 -5.93
N ILE A 46 5.51 -5.69 -5.08
CA ILE A 46 4.56 -4.57 -5.16
C ILE A 46 4.85 -3.71 -6.39
N HIS A 47 6.11 -3.55 -6.77
CA HIS A 47 6.47 -2.89 -8.03
C HIS A 47 5.77 -3.54 -9.23
N ASP A 48 5.84 -4.87 -9.35
CA ASP A 48 5.26 -5.58 -10.47
C ASP A 48 3.73 -5.51 -10.47
N MET A 49 3.10 -5.64 -9.30
CA MET A 49 1.64 -5.51 -9.15
C MET A 49 1.15 -4.09 -9.47
N LEU A 50 1.86 -3.04 -9.06
CA LEU A 50 1.51 -1.66 -9.40
C LEU A 50 1.71 -1.39 -10.90
N HIS A 51 2.74 -1.98 -11.50
CA HIS A 51 2.95 -1.91 -12.95
C HIS A 51 1.81 -2.59 -13.73
N GLU A 52 1.38 -3.77 -13.30
CA GLU A 52 0.21 -4.45 -13.86
C GLU A 52 -1.06 -3.59 -13.72
N LEU A 53 -1.30 -3.01 -12.54
CA LEU A 53 -2.48 -2.16 -12.28
C LEU A 53 -2.62 -1.02 -13.29
N VAL A 54 -1.51 -0.34 -13.62
CA VAL A 54 -1.53 0.79 -14.56
C VAL A 54 -1.53 0.37 -16.03
N THR A 55 -0.98 -0.80 -16.38
CA THR A 55 -0.87 -1.28 -17.77
C THR A 55 -1.98 -2.25 -18.19
N MET A 56 -2.80 -2.74 -17.26
CA MET A 56 -3.82 -3.78 -17.50
C MET A 56 -4.77 -3.48 -18.66
N HIS A 57 -5.16 -2.22 -18.83
CA HIS A 57 -6.04 -1.75 -19.90
C HIS A 57 -5.47 -1.96 -21.32
N GLN A 58 -4.17 -2.23 -21.44
CA GLN A 58 -3.52 -2.51 -22.72
C GLN A 58 -3.82 -3.92 -23.23
N HIS A 59 -4.12 -4.86 -22.32
CA HIS A 59 -4.25 -6.29 -22.63
C HIS A 59 -5.64 -6.87 -22.28
N VAL A 60 -6.37 -6.23 -21.36
CA VAL A 60 -7.76 -6.57 -20.99
C VAL A 60 -8.69 -5.47 -21.52
N ARG A 61 -9.91 -5.83 -21.95
CA ARG A 61 -10.89 -4.88 -22.53
C ARG A 61 -12.26 -5.01 -21.87
N GLY A 62 -13.04 -3.94 -21.94
CA GLY A 62 -14.41 -3.92 -21.43
C GLY A 62 -14.50 -3.87 -19.90
N GLU A 63 -15.61 -4.34 -19.36
CA GLU A 63 -15.89 -4.31 -17.91
C GLU A 63 -14.92 -5.17 -17.10
N ASP A 64 -14.30 -6.19 -17.72
CA ASP A 64 -13.32 -7.08 -17.10
C ASP A 64 -12.10 -6.32 -16.55
N VAL A 65 -11.72 -5.19 -17.15
CA VAL A 65 -10.62 -4.35 -16.68
C VAL A 65 -10.89 -3.86 -15.26
N HIS A 66 -12.13 -3.44 -14.97
CA HIS A 66 -12.47 -2.87 -13.67
C HIS A 66 -12.43 -3.91 -12.57
N TRP A 67 -13.02 -5.08 -12.80
CA TRP A 67 -12.98 -6.20 -11.85
C TRP A 67 -11.56 -6.66 -11.57
N ARG A 68 -10.74 -6.78 -12.62
CA ARG A 68 -9.36 -7.22 -12.48
C ARG A 68 -8.49 -6.20 -11.73
N LYS A 69 -8.76 -4.90 -11.87
CA LYS A 69 -8.12 -3.86 -11.04
C LYS A 69 -8.53 -3.96 -9.57
N ILE A 70 -9.81 -4.24 -9.28
CA ILE A 70 -10.30 -4.43 -7.91
C ILE A 70 -9.58 -5.61 -7.26
N ASP A 71 -9.54 -6.76 -7.94
CA ASP A 71 -8.81 -7.95 -7.46
C ASP A 71 -7.35 -7.62 -7.12
N LEU A 72 -6.68 -6.88 -8.02
CA LEU A 72 -5.27 -6.54 -7.85
C LEU A 72 -5.04 -5.56 -6.68
N ILE A 73 -5.95 -4.61 -6.46
CA ILE A 73 -5.93 -3.71 -5.30
C ILE A 73 -6.10 -4.51 -4.00
N GLU A 74 -7.04 -5.46 -3.96
CA GLU A 74 -7.23 -6.34 -2.81
C GLU A 74 -6.03 -7.24 -2.56
N ASP A 75 -5.42 -7.77 -3.61
CA ASP A 75 -4.21 -8.58 -3.52
C ASP A 75 -3.03 -7.77 -2.97
N ILE A 76 -2.86 -6.51 -3.42
CA ILE A 76 -1.84 -5.58 -2.88
C ILE A 76 -2.08 -5.35 -1.38
N ALA A 77 -3.34 -5.07 -0.98
CA ALA A 77 -3.69 -4.87 0.42
C ALA A 77 -3.37 -6.12 1.25
N ARG A 78 -3.70 -7.31 0.76
CA ARG A 78 -3.43 -8.59 1.44
C ARG A 78 -1.94 -8.83 1.64
N GLN A 79 -1.12 -8.50 0.64
CA GLN A 79 0.34 -8.59 0.75
C GLN A 79 0.88 -7.73 1.90
N ILE A 80 0.38 -6.51 2.04
CA ILE A 80 0.80 -5.57 3.07
C ILE A 80 0.32 -6.01 4.45
N ILE A 81 -0.93 -6.45 4.57
CA ILE A 81 -1.48 -7.02 5.80
C ILE A 81 -0.66 -8.23 6.25
N GLY A 82 -0.26 -9.10 5.32
CA GLY A 82 0.62 -10.23 5.59
C GLY A 82 1.94 -9.80 6.22
N GLU A 83 2.56 -8.74 5.70
CA GLU A 83 3.78 -8.18 6.30
C GLU A 83 3.54 -7.51 7.65
N PHE A 84 2.43 -6.79 7.82
CA PHE A 84 2.08 -6.22 9.13
C PHE A 84 2.03 -7.30 10.20
N ARG A 85 1.40 -8.45 9.91
CA ARG A 85 1.35 -9.60 10.81
C ARG A 85 2.72 -10.24 10.99
N SER A 86 3.47 -10.45 9.90
CA SER A 86 4.82 -11.05 9.96
C SER A 86 5.81 -10.21 10.78
N MET A 87 5.67 -8.89 10.77
CA MET A 87 6.51 -7.96 11.52
C MET A 87 5.97 -7.67 12.94
N GLY A 88 4.82 -8.26 13.32
CA GLY A 88 4.18 -8.03 14.61
C GLY A 88 3.60 -6.63 14.80
N LEU A 89 3.37 -5.89 13.70
CA LEU A 89 2.78 -4.55 13.71
C LEU A 89 1.28 -4.57 14.01
N SER A 90 0.60 -5.65 13.66
CA SER A 90 -0.83 -5.83 13.89
C SER A 90 -1.18 -7.31 14.06
N CYS A 91 -2.12 -7.59 14.96
CA CYS A 91 -2.68 -8.92 15.24
C CYS A 91 -4.15 -9.03 14.77
N SER A 92 -4.70 -8.00 14.11
CA SER A 92 -6.05 -8.01 13.56
C SER A 92 -6.21 -9.08 12.49
N GLU A 93 -7.30 -9.82 12.58
CA GLU A 93 -7.73 -10.81 11.58
C GLU A 93 -8.49 -10.16 10.41
N SER A 94 -8.70 -8.84 10.42
CA SER A 94 -9.35 -8.14 9.31
C SER A 94 -8.59 -8.30 8.00
N ASN A 95 -9.33 -8.34 6.90
CA ASN A 95 -8.79 -8.31 5.54
C ASN A 95 -8.77 -6.89 4.97
N PHE A 96 -9.27 -5.90 5.71
CA PHE A 96 -9.33 -4.52 5.27
C PHE A 96 -8.16 -3.72 5.85
N LEU A 97 -7.33 -3.15 4.97
CA LEU A 97 -6.06 -2.54 5.33
C LEU A 97 -6.17 -1.45 6.41
N LEU A 98 -7.23 -0.64 6.36
CA LEU A 98 -7.43 0.48 7.29
C LEU A 98 -7.72 0.02 8.73
N ASP A 99 -8.28 -1.18 8.91
CA ASP A 99 -8.59 -1.72 10.25
C ASP A 99 -7.31 -2.00 11.05
N HIS A 100 -6.16 -2.15 10.38
CA HIS A 100 -4.87 -2.34 11.02
C HIS A 100 -4.27 -1.02 11.55
N GLY A 101 -4.73 0.14 11.04
CA GLY A 101 -4.18 1.46 11.37
C GLY A 101 -4.23 1.79 12.87
N PRO A 102 -5.40 1.73 13.53
CA PRO A 102 -5.51 1.98 14.97
C PRO A 102 -4.63 1.03 15.80
N GLU A 103 -4.57 -0.25 15.43
CA GLU A 103 -3.79 -1.26 16.12
C GLU A 103 -2.27 -0.98 16.05
N ILE A 104 -1.81 -0.50 14.90
CA ILE A 104 -0.41 -0.09 14.71
C ILE A 104 -0.13 1.17 15.54
N ALA A 105 -1.06 2.13 15.55
CA ALA A 105 -0.92 3.37 16.31
C ALA A 105 -0.82 3.13 17.83
N GLU A 106 -1.66 2.24 18.38
CA GLU A 106 -1.65 1.88 19.81
C GLU A 106 -0.31 1.30 20.28
N ARG A 107 0.46 0.67 19.37
CA ARG A 107 1.78 0.09 19.64
C ARG A 107 2.93 1.10 19.58
N ILE A 108 2.69 2.35 19.19
CA ILE A 108 3.74 3.38 19.14
C ILE A 108 4.20 3.68 20.57
N GLU A 109 5.50 3.55 20.86
CA GLU A 109 6.05 3.75 22.21
C GLU A 109 5.94 5.20 22.69
N ASP A 110 6.13 6.17 21.79
CA ASP A 110 6.04 7.59 22.10
C ASP A 110 4.58 8.02 22.35
N PRO A 111 4.23 8.51 23.55
CA PRO A 111 2.86 8.90 23.86
C PRO A 111 2.36 10.14 23.11
N GLY A 112 3.27 11.02 22.67
CA GLY A 112 2.89 12.18 21.85
C GLY A 112 2.37 11.70 20.50
N LEU A 113 3.18 10.88 19.81
CA LEU A 113 2.81 10.28 18.53
C LEU A 113 1.62 9.33 18.61
N ARG A 114 1.49 8.55 19.69
CA ARG A 114 0.36 7.63 19.89
C ARG A 114 -0.99 8.35 20.01
N ASN A 115 -1.00 9.53 20.62
CA ASN A 115 -2.21 10.30 20.85
C ASN A 115 -2.54 11.28 19.71
N GLU A 116 -1.71 11.34 18.67
CA GLU A 116 -2.06 12.04 17.44
C GLU A 116 -3.27 11.36 16.79
N ASN A 117 -4.17 12.17 16.22
CA ASN A 117 -5.35 11.62 15.57
C ASN A 117 -4.95 10.94 14.26
N VAL A 118 -5.19 9.63 14.18
CA VAL A 118 -4.82 8.76 13.05
C VAL A 118 -5.61 9.09 11.77
N TRP A 119 -6.69 9.87 11.87
CA TRP A 119 -7.64 10.15 10.78
C TRP A 119 -7.66 11.62 10.34
N VAL A 120 -6.62 12.39 10.62
CA VAL A 120 -6.54 13.78 10.14
C VAL A 120 -6.16 13.77 8.66
N GLU A 121 -7.04 14.29 7.79
CA GLU A 121 -6.77 14.55 6.36
C GLU A 121 -5.83 15.75 6.15
#